data_AF-U1QTP6-F1
#
_entry.id   AF-U1QTP6-F1
#
_cell.length_a   1.000
_cell.length_b   1.000
_cell.length_c   1.000
_cell.angle_alpha   90.00
_cell.angle_beta   90.00
_cell.angle_gamma   90.00
#
_symmetry.space_group_name_H-M   'P 1'
#
loop_
_entity.id
_entity.type
_entity.pdbx_description
1 polymer ?
#
loop_
_entity_poly.entity_id
_entity_poly.type
_entity_poly.pdbx_seq_one_letter_code
_entity_poly.pdbx_strand_id
1 'polypeptide(L)'
;MSTDGRDTGQDGQSGEVSGSTADRSESGEGDSGTRRRVEVYPGKEAVVAFDPALTFECVDGCTWCCHHGVMLYEQDLLELAGVAPLSEATTQFRGEDFVPKEDKDHDHTGPDGQACYFLQEDGLCALHDEHDWKPARCSVFPLSVAVEDGNIHVSVRDSAREHCEGLNVTERRVIDHLDAFLPELLWDLDDPETRREL
;
A
#
# COMPACT_ATOMS: atom_id res chain seq x y z
N MET A 1 -65.56 3.43 -20.63
CA MET A 1 -65.28 1.99 -20.78
C MET A 1 -63.88 1.75 -20.24
N SER A 2 -63.61 0.83 -19.32
CA SER A 2 -64.50 0.13 -18.38
C SER A 2 -63.68 -0.26 -17.14
N THR A 3 -64.34 -0.60 -16.04
CA THR A 3 -63.74 -1.20 -14.84
C THR A 3 -63.56 -2.72 -15.01
N ASP A 4 -63.13 -3.37 -13.92
CA ASP A 4 -63.10 -4.82 -13.68
C ASP A 4 -61.96 -5.63 -14.34
N GLY A 5 -61.36 -6.63 -13.67
CA GLY A 5 -61.48 -7.02 -12.25
C GLY A 5 -61.17 -8.50 -11.96
N ARG A 6 -60.97 -8.82 -10.67
CA ARG A 6 -60.79 -10.15 -10.02
C ARG A 6 -59.44 -10.87 -10.24
N ASP A 7 -58.82 -11.57 -9.27
CA ASP A 7 -59.27 -12.40 -8.10
C ASP A 7 -59.67 -13.85 -8.49
N THR A 8 -59.32 -14.93 -7.77
CA THR A 8 -58.69 -15.16 -6.42
C THR A 8 -57.34 -15.93 -6.59
N GLY A 9 -56.61 -16.55 -5.62
CA GLY A 9 -56.72 -16.75 -4.16
C GLY A 9 -55.88 -17.94 -3.64
N GLN A 10 -55.73 -18.08 -2.30
CA GLN A 10 -55.29 -19.30 -1.55
C GLN A 10 -53.81 -19.76 -1.70
N ASP A 11 -53.22 -20.63 -0.87
CA ASP A 11 -53.23 -20.85 0.61
C ASP A 11 -52.00 -21.72 0.94
N GLY A 12 -51.29 -21.51 2.06
CA GLY A 12 -50.07 -22.29 2.38
C GLY A 12 -49.54 -22.10 3.80
N GLN A 13 -49.71 -23.11 4.65
CA GLN A 13 -49.57 -23.05 6.11
C GLN A 13 -48.30 -23.77 6.63
N SER A 14 -47.90 -23.44 7.87
CA SER A 14 -47.02 -24.23 8.78
C SER A 14 -45.50 -24.06 8.67
N GLY A 15 -44.80 -24.03 9.83
CA GLY A 15 -43.33 -24.12 9.88
C GLY A 15 -42.60 -23.58 11.12
N GLU A 16 -43.05 -23.83 12.36
CA GLU A 16 -42.26 -23.50 13.57
C GLU A 16 -41.18 -24.56 13.84
N VAL A 17 -39.89 -24.21 13.80
CA VAL A 17 -38.82 -25.00 14.45
C VAL A 17 -37.71 -24.09 15.00
N SER A 18 -37.27 -24.35 16.23
CA SER A 18 -36.18 -23.64 16.90
C SER A 18 -34.80 -23.95 16.32
N GLY A 19 -33.89 -22.99 16.32
CA GLY A 19 -32.48 -23.18 15.91
C GLY A 19 -31.54 -22.16 16.57
N SER A 20 -31.14 -22.43 17.82
CA SER A 20 -30.12 -21.62 18.52
C SER A 20 -28.77 -22.29 18.44
N THR A 21 -27.81 -21.68 17.75
CA THR A 21 -26.39 -22.05 17.74
C THR A 21 -25.52 -20.81 17.51
N ALA A 22 -24.42 -20.72 18.27
CA ALA A 22 -23.15 -20.02 18.01
C ALA A 22 -23.16 -18.90 16.95
N ASP A 23 -22.87 -17.66 17.33
CA ASP A 23 -21.48 -17.26 17.57
C ASP A 23 -20.54 -17.78 16.48
N ARG A 24 -20.55 -17.07 15.35
CA ARG A 24 -19.40 -16.98 14.47
C ARG A 24 -18.94 -15.54 14.47
N SER A 25 -18.32 -15.16 15.58
CA SER A 25 -17.25 -14.18 15.55
C SER A 25 -16.21 -14.72 14.56
N GLU A 26 -16.27 -14.29 13.30
CA GLU A 26 -15.26 -14.62 12.29
C GLU A 26 -14.01 -13.77 12.58
N SER A 27 -13.34 -14.18 13.65
CA SER A 27 -11.98 -13.79 14.00
C SER A 27 -11.09 -14.12 12.82
N GLY A 28 -10.84 -13.14 11.96
CA GLY A 28 -9.81 -13.25 10.96
C GLY A 28 -8.50 -13.56 11.67
N GLU A 29 -7.90 -14.73 11.39
CA GLU A 29 -6.58 -15.13 11.88
C GLU A 29 -5.49 -14.35 11.13
N GLY A 30 -5.59 -13.02 11.22
CA GLY A 30 -4.56 -12.10 10.77
C GLY A 30 -3.32 -12.29 11.63
N ASP A 31 -2.29 -12.84 11.00
CA ASP A 31 -0.88 -12.89 11.40
C ASP A 31 -0.58 -12.04 12.64
N SER A 32 -0.70 -12.65 13.83
CA SER A 32 -0.46 -11.99 15.11
C SER A 32 1.04 -11.89 15.39
N GLY A 33 1.75 -11.31 14.42
CA GLY A 33 3.17 -11.00 14.50
C GLY A 33 3.46 -10.23 15.78
N THR A 34 4.50 -10.64 16.50
CA THR A 34 4.76 -10.13 17.85
C THR A 34 5.08 -8.64 17.79
N ARG A 35 4.08 -7.79 18.09
CA ARG A 35 4.24 -6.33 18.14
C ARG A 35 5.45 -5.97 18.99
N ARG A 36 6.48 -5.44 18.33
CA ARG A 36 7.77 -5.10 18.94
C ARG A 36 8.07 -3.64 18.66
N ARG A 37 8.58 -2.92 19.65
CA ARG A 37 9.17 -1.61 19.42
C ARG A 37 10.65 -1.74 19.01
N VAL A 38 11.07 -0.93 18.04
CA VAL A 38 12.45 -0.84 17.52
C VAL A 38 12.83 0.63 17.40
N GLU A 39 14.02 1.01 17.83
CA GLU A 39 14.61 2.32 17.55
C GLU A 39 15.19 2.28 16.13
N VAL A 40 14.74 3.19 15.25
CA VAL A 40 15.15 3.23 13.83
C VAL A 40 16.24 4.27 13.62
N TYR A 41 16.03 5.47 14.17
CA TYR A 41 17.05 6.50 14.32
C TYR A 41 17.08 6.95 15.80
N PRO A 42 18.12 7.66 16.29
CA PRO A 42 18.23 8.03 17.69
C PRO A 42 17.01 8.80 18.23
N GLY A 43 16.24 8.18 19.13
CA GLY A 43 14.99 8.71 19.68
C GLY A 43 13.76 8.61 18.77
N LYS A 44 13.88 8.05 17.56
CA LYS A 44 12.79 7.81 16.60
C LYS A 44 12.45 6.31 16.58
N GLU A 45 11.45 5.94 17.38
CA GLU A 45 10.98 4.54 17.52
C GLU A 45 9.82 4.22 16.57
N ALA A 46 9.74 2.95 16.14
CA ALA A 46 8.62 2.36 15.41
C ALA A 46 8.12 1.07 16.09
N VAL A 47 6.85 0.73 15.93
CA VAL A 47 6.25 -0.54 16.36
C VAL A 47 6.05 -1.43 15.14
N VAL A 48 6.87 -2.49 15.03
CA VAL A 48 6.77 -3.47 13.94
C VAL A 48 5.73 -4.54 14.27
N ALA A 49 4.92 -4.89 13.25
CA ALA A 49 3.84 -5.87 13.29
C ALA A 49 3.95 -6.82 12.07
N PHE A 50 5.08 -7.53 12.00
CA PHE A 50 5.40 -8.56 11.00
C PHE A 50 6.42 -9.55 11.58
N ASP A 51 6.71 -10.65 10.88
CA ASP A 51 7.69 -11.67 11.32
C ASP A 51 9.11 -11.08 11.43
N PRO A 52 9.80 -11.14 12.60
CA PRO A 52 11.20 -10.74 12.73
C PRO A 52 12.21 -11.54 11.87
N ALA A 53 11.79 -12.63 11.24
CA ALA A 53 12.56 -13.39 10.25
C ALA A 53 12.36 -12.89 8.80
N LEU A 54 11.40 -11.99 8.54
CA LEU A 54 11.12 -11.44 7.21
C LEU A 54 12.36 -10.80 6.59
N THR A 55 12.74 -11.24 5.39
CA THR A 55 13.79 -10.62 4.58
C THR A 55 13.22 -9.96 3.33
N PHE A 56 13.92 -8.95 2.83
CA PHE A 56 13.57 -8.27 1.57
C PHE A 56 14.82 -7.77 0.86
N GLU A 57 14.81 -7.85 -0.47
CA GLU A 57 15.69 -7.12 -1.37
C GLU A 57 14.91 -6.81 -2.66
N CYS A 58 15.26 -5.74 -3.37
CA CYS A 58 14.72 -5.54 -4.72
C CYS A 58 15.25 -6.63 -5.67
N VAL A 59 14.42 -7.08 -6.61
CA VAL A 59 14.80 -8.07 -7.63
C VAL A 59 14.57 -7.50 -9.03
N ASP A 60 15.48 -7.84 -9.96
CA ASP A 60 15.47 -7.34 -11.33
C ASP A 60 14.13 -7.61 -12.03
N GLY A 61 13.54 -6.58 -12.64
CA GLY A 61 12.27 -6.66 -13.37
C GLY A 61 10.99 -6.58 -12.52
N CYS A 62 11.06 -6.59 -11.19
CA CYS A 62 9.89 -6.45 -10.31
C CYS A 62 9.43 -4.98 -10.18
N THR A 63 8.36 -4.61 -10.89
CA THR A 63 7.87 -3.22 -11.00
C THR A 63 6.59 -2.90 -10.21
N TRP A 64 6.11 -3.81 -9.36
CA TRP A 64 4.80 -3.70 -8.68
C TRP A 64 4.60 -2.41 -7.86
N CYS A 65 5.66 -1.86 -7.25
CA CYS A 65 5.56 -0.59 -6.54
C CYS A 65 5.14 0.59 -7.44
N CYS A 66 5.35 0.50 -8.76
CA CYS A 66 4.95 1.48 -9.76
C CYS A 66 3.50 1.31 -10.25
N HIS A 67 2.76 0.29 -9.82
CA HIS A 67 1.40 -0.02 -10.31
C HIS A 67 0.26 0.66 -9.51
N HIS A 68 0.53 1.16 -8.31
CA HIS A 68 -0.47 1.73 -7.37
C HIS A 68 -0.65 3.26 -7.43
N GLY A 69 0.18 3.99 -8.18
CA GLY A 69 0.34 5.44 -8.03
C GLY A 69 1.05 5.82 -6.72
N VAL A 70 1.83 6.90 -6.72
CA VAL A 70 2.72 7.27 -5.59
C VAL A 70 2.27 8.58 -5.00
N MET A 71 1.78 8.59 -3.76
CA MET A 71 1.47 9.81 -3.01
C MET A 71 2.79 10.49 -2.58
N LEU A 72 2.81 11.83 -2.64
CA LEU A 72 3.97 12.69 -2.41
C LEU A 72 3.72 13.60 -1.20
N TYR A 73 4.66 13.63 -0.26
CA TYR A 73 4.68 14.63 0.82
C TYR A 73 5.27 15.97 0.32
N GLU A 74 5.17 17.05 1.11
CA GLU A 74 5.69 18.38 0.72
C GLU A 74 7.19 18.33 0.38
N GLN A 75 7.96 17.55 1.13
CA GLN A 75 9.39 17.35 0.90
C GLN A 75 9.67 16.55 -0.38
N ASP A 76 8.85 15.53 -0.69
CA ASP A 76 8.95 14.80 -1.95
C ASP A 76 8.71 15.75 -3.14
N LEU A 77 7.76 16.69 -3.03
CA LEU A 77 7.49 17.70 -4.07
C LEU A 77 8.68 18.67 -4.27
N LEU A 78 9.36 19.05 -3.19
CA LEU A 78 10.53 19.94 -3.24
C LEU A 78 11.74 19.26 -3.91
N GLU A 79 11.97 17.98 -3.64
CA GLU A 79 13.05 17.21 -4.27
C GLU A 79 12.69 16.83 -5.72
N LEU A 80 11.44 16.43 -5.98
CA LEU A 80 10.92 16.17 -7.32
C LEU A 80 11.04 17.38 -8.26
N ALA A 81 10.83 18.61 -7.76
CA ALA A 81 11.00 19.84 -8.52
C ALA A 81 12.46 20.11 -8.96
N GLY A 82 13.44 19.43 -8.36
CA GLY A 82 14.84 19.48 -8.77
C GLY A 82 15.17 18.59 -9.97
N VAL A 83 14.30 17.62 -10.30
CA VAL A 83 14.56 16.57 -11.30
C VAL A 83 13.50 16.49 -12.41
N ALA A 84 12.24 16.84 -12.13
CA ALA A 84 11.12 16.70 -13.06
C ALA A 84 10.18 17.93 -13.05
N PRO A 85 9.52 18.24 -14.18
CA PRO A 85 8.52 19.31 -14.23
C PRO A 85 7.25 18.89 -13.46
N LEU A 86 7.01 19.47 -12.28
CA LEU A 86 5.86 19.13 -11.43
C LEU A 86 4.51 19.13 -12.16
N SER A 87 4.30 20.03 -13.13
CA SER A 87 3.06 20.12 -13.92
C SER A 87 2.77 18.92 -14.83
N GLU A 88 3.73 18.01 -14.98
CA GLU A 88 3.62 16.74 -15.73
C GLU A 88 3.81 15.56 -14.76
N ALA A 89 4.76 15.70 -13.83
CA ALA A 89 5.11 14.67 -12.85
C ALA A 89 4.14 14.54 -11.66
N THR A 90 3.14 15.43 -11.49
CA THR A 90 2.14 15.33 -10.41
C THR A 90 0.70 15.47 -10.90
N THR A 91 -0.21 14.87 -10.13
CA THR A 91 -1.67 15.00 -10.22
C THR A 91 -2.26 15.06 -8.81
N GLN A 92 -3.45 15.65 -8.65
CA GLN A 92 -4.09 15.78 -7.33
C GLN A 92 -5.32 14.89 -7.19
N PHE A 93 -5.38 14.15 -6.08
CA PHE A 93 -6.50 13.28 -5.75
C PHE A 93 -6.89 13.43 -4.28
N ARG A 94 -8.17 13.72 -4.04
CA ARG A 94 -8.79 13.93 -2.71
C ARG A 94 -8.18 15.03 -1.83
N GLY A 95 -7.22 15.80 -2.35
CA GLY A 95 -6.50 16.87 -1.64
C GLY A 95 -5.01 16.61 -1.45
N GLU A 96 -4.54 15.39 -1.76
CA GLU A 96 -3.14 15.00 -1.75
C GLU A 96 -2.54 15.09 -3.17
N ASP A 97 -1.24 15.32 -3.27
CA ASP A 97 -0.48 15.23 -4.53
C ASP A 97 0.06 13.80 -4.75
N PHE A 98 0.06 13.34 -5.99
CA PHE A 98 0.52 12.02 -6.43
C PHE A 98 1.35 12.12 -7.70
N VAL A 99 2.32 11.22 -7.90
CA VAL A 99 2.82 10.88 -9.23
C VAL A 99 1.70 10.17 -10.01
N PRO A 100 1.34 10.63 -11.22
CA PRO A 100 0.27 10.02 -11.99
C PRO A 100 0.64 8.62 -12.49
N LYS A 101 -0.41 7.82 -12.72
CA LYS A 101 -0.36 6.69 -13.64
C LYS A 101 -0.70 7.18 -15.05
N GLU A 102 -0.04 6.62 -16.06
CA GLU A 102 -0.29 6.87 -17.47
C GLU A 102 -0.29 5.55 -18.27
N ASP A 103 -0.91 5.57 -19.46
CA ASP A 103 -1.01 4.40 -20.35
C ASP A 103 0.39 4.04 -20.90
N LYS A 104 0.84 2.79 -20.73
CA LYS A 104 2.15 2.32 -21.24
C LYS A 104 2.06 0.96 -21.92
N ASP A 105 2.68 0.82 -23.09
CA ASP A 105 2.65 -0.39 -23.94
C ASP A 105 4.00 -1.13 -23.88
N HIS A 106 4.35 -1.65 -22.71
CA HIS A 106 5.60 -2.38 -22.43
C HIS A 106 5.38 -3.50 -21.39
N ASP A 107 6.26 -4.51 -21.35
CA ASP A 107 6.10 -5.71 -20.51
C ASP A 107 5.98 -5.44 -19.00
N HIS A 108 6.42 -4.27 -18.53
CA HIS A 108 6.40 -3.86 -17.12
C HIS A 108 5.13 -3.11 -16.65
N THR A 109 4.14 -2.93 -17.54
CA THR A 109 2.89 -2.20 -17.26
C THR A 109 1.99 -2.92 -16.25
N GLY A 110 1.20 -2.17 -15.48
CA GLY A 110 0.19 -2.73 -14.59
C GLY A 110 -0.96 -3.45 -15.32
N PRO A 111 -1.74 -4.28 -14.62
CA PRO A 111 -2.81 -5.09 -15.21
C PRO A 111 -4.00 -4.27 -15.77
N ASP A 112 -4.03 -2.97 -15.49
CA ASP A 112 -4.99 -1.99 -16.03
C ASP A 112 -4.49 -1.27 -17.30
N GLY A 113 -3.31 -1.63 -17.81
CA GLY A 113 -2.69 -0.96 -18.96
C GLY A 113 -1.94 0.33 -18.58
N GLN A 114 -1.78 0.61 -17.28
CA GLN A 114 -1.14 1.83 -16.79
C GLN A 114 0.00 1.57 -15.82
N ALA A 115 0.96 2.50 -15.76
CA ALA A 115 2.05 2.49 -14.81
C ALA A 115 2.46 3.90 -14.39
N CYS A 116 3.24 4.01 -13.31
CA CYS A 116 3.86 5.26 -12.85
C CYS A 116 4.57 6.01 -14.00
N TYR A 117 4.42 7.33 -14.04
CA TYR A 117 5.12 8.24 -14.95
C TYR A 117 6.63 7.95 -15.06
N PHE A 118 7.29 7.66 -13.93
CA PHE A 118 8.73 7.39 -13.88
C PHE A 118 9.17 5.95 -14.20
N LEU A 119 8.25 5.03 -14.52
CA LEU A 119 8.63 3.68 -14.97
C LEU A 119 9.07 3.70 -16.45
N GLN A 120 10.23 3.12 -16.74
CA GLN A 120 10.85 3.06 -18.07
C GLN A 120 10.60 1.70 -18.76
N GLU A 121 10.83 1.62 -20.07
CA GLU A 121 10.58 0.43 -20.92
C GLU A 121 11.39 -0.81 -20.52
N ASP A 122 12.50 -0.62 -19.81
CA ASP A 122 13.38 -1.68 -19.26
C ASP A 122 13.02 -2.09 -17.82
N GLY A 123 11.94 -1.52 -17.27
CA GLY A 123 11.47 -1.78 -15.91
C GLY A 123 12.18 -0.97 -14.82
N LEU A 124 13.11 -0.07 -15.18
CA LEU A 124 13.76 0.81 -14.21
C LEU A 124 12.88 2.01 -13.84
N CYS A 125 13.15 2.59 -12.67
CA CYS A 125 12.50 3.82 -12.21
C CYS A 125 13.47 4.98 -12.40
N ALA A 126 13.14 5.91 -13.29
CA ALA A 126 14.02 7.03 -13.68
C ALA A 126 14.55 7.83 -12.49
N LEU A 127 13.71 8.06 -11.47
CA LEU A 127 14.10 8.76 -10.24
C LEU A 127 15.26 8.05 -9.50
N HIS A 128 15.28 6.71 -9.53
CA HIS A 128 16.32 5.93 -8.87
C HIS A 128 17.56 5.76 -9.73
N ASP A 129 17.40 5.42 -11.01
CA ASP A 129 18.55 5.15 -11.90
C ASP A 129 19.31 6.43 -12.25
N GLU A 130 18.59 7.51 -12.60
CA GLU A 130 19.19 8.75 -13.07
C GLU A 130 19.58 9.70 -11.93
N HIS A 131 18.98 9.56 -10.73
CA HIS A 131 19.13 10.53 -9.63
C HIS A 131 19.40 9.92 -8.24
N ASP A 132 19.49 8.59 -8.10
CA ASP A 132 19.65 7.86 -6.82
C ASP A 132 18.60 8.23 -5.76
N TRP A 133 17.38 8.56 -6.20
CA TRP A 133 16.33 9.12 -5.36
C TRP A 133 14.98 8.38 -5.48
N LYS A 134 14.18 8.40 -4.41
CA LYS A 134 12.82 7.83 -4.36
C LYS A 134 11.97 8.67 -3.41
N PRO A 135 10.71 8.99 -3.78
CA PRO A 135 9.75 9.56 -2.84
C PRO A 135 9.58 8.67 -1.60
N ALA A 136 9.29 9.26 -0.45
CA ALA A 136 9.28 8.51 0.81
C ALA A 136 8.35 7.29 0.80
N ARG A 137 7.17 7.41 0.16
CA ARG A 137 6.22 6.29 -0.01
C ARG A 137 6.75 5.14 -0.89
N CYS A 138 7.66 5.40 -1.83
CA CYS A 138 8.36 4.36 -2.58
C CYS A 138 9.41 3.63 -1.74
N SER A 139 10.19 4.37 -0.95
CA SER A 139 11.21 3.81 -0.05
C SER A 139 10.61 2.90 1.04
N VAL A 140 9.36 3.18 1.45
CA VAL A 140 8.59 2.36 2.39
C VAL A 140 8.13 1.02 1.83
N PHE A 141 8.08 0.81 0.51
CA PHE A 141 7.69 -0.50 -0.07
C PHE A 141 8.74 -1.59 0.24
N PRO A 142 8.38 -2.83 0.64
CA PRO A 142 7.06 -3.47 0.65
C PRO A 142 6.20 -3.21 1.90
N LEU A 143 6.67 -2.37 2.81
CA LEU A 143 6.02 -2.06 4.08
C LEU A 143 4.90 -1.01 3.92
N SER A 144 4.19 -0.84 5.02
CA SER A 144 3.10 0.11 5.22
C SER A 144 3.22 0.70 6.62
N VAL A 145 3.35 2.03 6.66
CA VAL A 145 3.23 2.88 7.85
C VAL A 145 1.78 3.31 8.05
N ALA A 146 1.34 3.25 9.31
CA ALA A 146 0.14 3.88 9.86
C ALA A 146 0.47 4.49 11.24
N VAL A 147 -0.42 5.30 11.81
CA VAL A 147 -0.25 5.87 13.16
C VAL A 147 -1.28 5.28 14.13
N GLU A 148 -0.81 4.66 15.22
CA GLU A 148 -1.63 4.13 16.32
C GLU A 148 -1.13 4.71 17.65
N ASP A 149 -2.03 5.31 18.45
CA ASP A 149 -1.72 5.98 19.73
C ASP A 149 -0.56 7.01 19.67
N GLY A 150 -0.36 7.65 18.52
CA GLY A 150 0.73 8.59 18.28
C GLY A 150 2.10 7.95 18.01
N ASN A 151 2.14 6.65 17.71
CA ASN A 151 3.36 5.91 17.38
C ASN A 151 3.29 5.46 15.91
N ILE A 152 4.43 5.46 15.22
CA ILE A 152 4.56 4.86 13.88
C ILE A 152 4.45 3.33 13.99
N HIS A 153 3.43 2.76 13.35
CA HIS A 153 3.17 1.33 13.29
C HIS A 153 3.45 0.81 11.88
N VAL A 154 4.25 -0.25 11.79
CA VAL A 154 4.87 -0.74 10.55
C VAL A 154 4.46 -2.19 10.29
N SER A 155 3.88 -2.42 9.13
CA SER A 155 3.35 -3.71 8.67
C SER A 155 3.83 -4.01 7.24
N VAL A 156 3.70 -5.25 6.76
CA VAL A 156 3.86 -5.55 5.32
C VAL A 156 2.53 -5.24 4.62
N ARG A 157 2.55 -4.67 3.40
CA ARG A 157 1.34 -4.51 2.58
C ARG A 157 0.78 -5.87 2.17
N ASP A 158 -0.54 -6.01 2.18
CA ASP A 158 -1.19 -7.26 1.73
C ASP A 158 -0.91 -7.52 0.24
N SER A 159 -0.96 -6.49 -0.62
CA SER A 159 -0.54 -6.60 -2.03
C SER A 159 0.92 -7.02 -2.19
N ALA A 160 1.82 -6.60 -1.30
CA ALA A 160 3.20 -7.04 -1.32
C ALA A 160 3.34 -8.51 -0.87
N ARG A 161 2.56 -8.98 0.12
CA ARG A 161 2.54 -10.41 0.50
C ARG A 161 2.06 -11.32 -0.64
N GLU A 162 1.19 -10.83 -1.53
CA GLU A 162 0.67 -11.59 -2.67
C GLU A 162 1.51 -11.47 -3.95
N HIS A 163 2.25 -10.37 -4.14
CA HIS A 163 2.86 -10.04 -5.45
C HIS A 163 4.31 -9.56 -5.41
N CYS A 164 4.92 -9.31 -4.25
CA CYS A 164 6.30 -8.82 -4.19
C CYS A 164 7.30 -9.97 -4.21
N GLU A 165 7.88 -10.22 -5.37
CA GLU A 165 8.93 -11.25 -5.59
C GLU A 165 10.21 -11.00 -4.77
N GLY A 166 10.41 -9.80 -4.22
CA GLY A 166 11.52 -9.46 -3.34
C GLY A 166 11.39 -9.96 -1.88
N LEU A 167 10.24 -10.51 -1.47
CA LEU A 167 10.04 -11.00 -0.11
C LEU A 167 10.65 -12.40 0.10
N ASN A 168 11.41 -12.56 1.18
CA ASN A 168 12.03 -13.82 1.63
C ASN A 168 13.07 -14.44 0.68
N VAL A 169 13.66 -13.65 -0.24
CA VAL A 169 14.64 -14.12 -1.25
C VAL A 169 16.11 -13.92 -0.86
N THR A 170 16.41 -13.19 0.22
CA THR A 170 17.79 -12.94 0.72
C THR A 170 17.91 -13.25 2.22
N GLU A 171 19.09 -13.06 2.79
CA GLU A 171 19.33 -13.09 4.25
C GLU A 171 19.11 -11.72 4.94
N ARG A 172 18.80 -10.65 4.18
CA ARG A 172 18.69 -9.27 4.68
C ARG A 172 17.37 -9.08 5.43
N ARG A 173 17.40 -9.25 6.75
CA ARG A 173 16.21 -9.11 7.61
C ARG A 173 15.74 -7.65 7.66
N VAL A 174 14.48 -7.41 7.35
CA VAL A 174 13.89 -6.06 7.32
C VAL A 174 14.01 -5.36 8.68
N ILE A 175 13.83 -6.11 9.76
CA ILE A 175 13.87 -5.58 11.13
C ILE A 175 15.26 -5.09 11.57
N ASP A 176 16.35 -5.53 10.93
CA ASP A 176 17.72 -5.09 11.21
C ASP A 176 18.11 -3.84 10.39
N HIS A 177 17.28 -3.44 9.41
CA HIS A 177 17.57 -2.44 8.38
C HIS A 177 16.40 -1.47 8.14
N LEU A 178 15.61 -1.19 9.17
CA LEU A 178 14.42 -0.32 9.09
C LEU A 178 14.77 1.10 8.62
N ASP A 179 15.99 1.56 8.90
CA ASP A 179 16.56 2.85 8.47
C ASP A 179 16.70 2.98 6.95
N ALA A 180 16.75 1.86 6.22
CA ALA A 180 16.76 1.81 4.76
C ALA A 180 15.34 1.76 4.13
N PHE A 181 14.29 1.58 4.95
CA PHE A 181 12.89 1.47 4.49
C PHE A 181 12.00 2.59 5.03
N LEU A 182 12.34 3.22 6.16
CA LEU A 182 11.50 4.19 6.83
C LEU A 182 12.22 5.54 6.87
N PRO A 183 12.12 6.40 5.82
CA PRO A 183 12.79 7.69 5.78
C PRO A 183 12.56 8.52 7.06
N GLU A 184 13.60 9.17 7.56
CA GLU A 184 13.56 9.92 8.82
C GLU A 184 12.44 10.98 8.87
N LEU A 185 12.07 11.52 7.70
CA LEU A 185 10.93 12.41 7.45
C LEU A 185 9.62 11.91 8.08
N LEU A 186 9.38 10.60 8.15
CA LEU A 186 8.10 10.04 8.62
C LEU A 186 7.76 10.42 10.06
N TRP A 187 8.76 10.72 10.90
CA TRP A 187 8.56 11.20 12.28
C TRP A 187 8.36 12.71 12.39
N ASP A 188 8.56 13.45 11.30
CA ASP A 188 8.50 14.91 11.23
C ASP A 188 7.23 15.40 10.47
N LEU A 189 6.43 14.47 9.93
CA LEU A 189 5.13 14.71 9.29
C LEU A 189 3.97 14.70 10.31
N ASP A 190 2.97 15.55 10.10
CA ASP A 190 1.68 15.48 10.83
C ASP A 190 0.90 14.17 10.54
N ASP A 191 1.12 13.59 9.35
CA ASP A 191 0.39 12.43 8.83
C ASP A 191 1.26 11.52 7.92
N PRO A 192 2.04 10.59 8.49
CA PRO A 192 2.91 9.67 7.74
C PRO A 192 2.19 8.41 7.21
N GLU A 193 0.86 8.42 7.04
CA GLU A 193 0.15 7.26 6.48
C GLU A 193 0.55 6.99 5.02
N THR A 194 0.93 5.74 4.72
CA THR A 194 1.41 5.35 3.37
C THR A 194 0.44 4.42 2.61
N ARG A 195 -0.78 4.21 3.14
CA ARG A 195 -1.85 3.38 2.54
C ARG A 195 -2.75 4.14 1.56
N ARG A 196 -2.50 5.43 1.31
CA ARG A 196 -3.29 6.27 0.39
C ARG A 196 -2.87 5.99 -1.06
N GLU A 197 -3.78 5.41 -1.82
CA GLU A 197 -3.62 4.99 -3.22
C GLU A 197 -4.59 5.77 -4.13
N LEU A 198 -4.28 5.79 -5.43
CA LEU A 198 -4.93 6.60 -6.46
C LEU A 198 -6.20 5.92 -7.02
#